data_AF-A0A9E5MS09-F1
#
_entry.id   AF-A0A9E5MS09-F1
#
_cell.length_a   1.000
_cell.length_b   1.000
_cell.length_c   1.000
_cell.angle_alpha   90.00
_cell.angle_beta   90.00
_cell.angle_gamma   90.00
#
_symmetry.space_group_name_H-M   'P 1'
#
loop_
_entity.id
_entity.type
_entity.pdbx_description
1 polymer ?
#
loop_
_entity_poly.entity_id
_entity_poly.type
_entity_poly.pdbx_seq_one_letter_code
_entity_poly.pdbx_strand_id
1 'polypeptide(L)'
;MTIQDLGAVGEFIGGIAVVITLIYLAVQIKQNTNVHASLIRQNFYDATQHMMLHGVESSEFNELFNRAWSTNDSLTDSERTQIWRHMQAIFMGYQGFFEQYKSGALPEQDWALMRKILTTFWLADGKGKNEAWELMSRGRFFNEDFLVEIDSLKEGAMQFRQQLEERGLQL
;
A
#
# COMPACT_ATOMS: atom_id res chain seq x y z
N MET A 1 -30.72 54.51 17.88
CA MET A 1 -30.66 53.08 17.55
C MET A 1 -31.95 52.44 17.99
N THR A 2 -32.73 51.97 17.02
CA THR A 2 -33.92 51.15 17.24
C THR A 2 -33.51 49.70 17.50
N ILE A 3 -34.45 48.86 17.97
CA ILE A 3 -34.17 47.43 18.14
C ILE A 3 -33.88 46.73 16.81
N GLN A 4 -34.44 47.25 15.70
CA GLN A 4 -34.12 46.82 14.35
C GLN A 4 -32.66 47.12 13.97
N ASP A 5 -32.13 48.30 14.33
CA ASP A 5 -30.73 48.65 14.07
C ASP A 5 -29.76 47.71 14.82
N LEU A 6 -30.08 47.37 16.07
CA LEU A 6 -29.31 46.41 16.88
C LEU A 6 -29.39 44.99 16.31
N GLY A 7 -30.56 44.59 15.81
CA GLY A 7 -30.75 43.31 15.11
C GLY A 7 -29.89 43.19 13.86
N ALA A 8 -29.87 44.24 13.02
CA ALA A 8 -29.06 44.27 11.80
C ALA A 8 -27.55 44.18 12.10
N VAL A 9 -27.06 44.83 13.16
CA VAL A 9 -25.67 44.71 13.61
C VAL A 9 -25.37 43.29 14.13
N GLY A 10 -26.30 42.70 14.87
CA GLY A 10 -26.19 41.31 15.35
C GLY A 10 -26.12 40.29 14.21
N GLU A 11 -26.96 40.45 13.19
CA GLU A 11 -26.94 39.63 11.97
C GLU A 11 -25.63 39.81 11.19
N PHE A 12 -25.15 41.05 11.05
CA PHE A 12 -23.88 41.33 10.38
C PHE A 12 -22.69 40.66 11.10
N ILE A 13 -22.58 40.81 12.42
CA ILE A 13 -21.53 40.18 13.22
C ILE A 13 -21.67 38.66 13.19
N GLY A 14 -22.91 38.14 13.31
CA GLY A 14 -23.19 36.71 13.22
C GLY A 14 -22.77 36.12 11.87
N GLY A 15 -23.07 36.81 10.76
CA GLY A 15 -22.63 36.43 9.43
C GLY A 15 -21.10 36.36 9.30
N ILE A 16 -20.39 37.37 9.82
CA ILE A 16 -18.92 37.36 9.86
C ILE A 16 -18.40 36.18 10.67
N ALA A 17 -18.98 35.92 11.85
CA ALA A 17 -18.58 34.80 12.70
C ALA A 17 -18.79 33.44 12.01
N VAL A 18 -19.88 33.27 11.25
CA VAL A 18 -20.12 32.07 10.44
C VAL A 18 -19.04 31.92 9.36
N VAL A 19 -18.72 32.99 8.62
CA VAL A 19 -17.67 32.94 7.58
C VAL A 19 -16.31 32.57 8.19
N ILE A 20 -15.94 33.17 9.31
CA ILE A 20 -14.69 32.84 10.03
C ILE A 20 -14.70 31.36 10.46
N THR A 21 -15.82 30.87 10.97
CA THR A 21 -15.96 29.46 11.39
C THR A 21 -15.82 28.50 10.21
N LEU A 22 -16.41 28.82 9.05
CA LEU A 22 -16.27 28.01 7.84
C LEU A 22 -14.82 27.97 7.32
N ILE A 23 -14.11 29.10 7.35
CA ILE A 23 -12.68 29.16 7.00
C ILE A 23 -11.86 28.28 7.96
N TYR A 24 -12.12 28.40 9.26
CA TYR A 24 -11.46 27.57 10.27
C TYR A 24 -11.71 26.08 10.03
N LEU A 25 -12.96 25.68 9.80
CA LEU A 25 -13.33 24.28 9.52
C LEU A 25 -12.66 23.76 8.25
N ALA A 26 -12.60 24.55 7.18
CA ALA A 26 -11.92 24.16 5.95
C ALA A 26 -10.42 23.90 6.17
N VAL A 27 -9.76 24.78 6.94
CA VAL A 27 -8.34 24.60 7.32
C VAL A 27 -8.18 23.39 8.23
N GLN A 28 -9.07 23.21 9.21
CA GLN A 28 -9.05 22.10 10.15
C GLN A 28 -9.19 20.74 9.45
N ILE A 29 -10.11 20.62 8.48
CA ILE A 29 -10.29 19.40 7.70
C ILE A 29 -9.01 19.09 6.92
N LYS A 30 -8.41 20.08 6.26
CA LYS A 30 -7.15 19.89 5.52
C LYS A 30 -6.01 19.42 6.43
N GLN A 31 -5.88 20.00 7.62
CA GLN A 31 -4.88 19.58 8.60
C GLN A 31 -5.14 18.15 9.08
N ASN A 32 -6.40 17.83 9.38
CA ASN A 32 -6.81 16.50 9.80
C ASN A 32 -6.50 15.44 8.73
N THR A 33 -6.79 15.71 7.45
CA THR A 33 -6.42 14.82 6.34
C THR A 33 -4.92 14.55 6.28
N ASN A 34 -4.08 15.59 6.44
CA ASN A 34 -2.63 15.43 6.43
C ASN A 34 -2.11 14.58 7.60
N VAL A 35 -2.68 14.75 8.79
CA VAL A 35 -2.36 13.93 9.96
C VAL A 35 -2.78 12.47 9.72
N HIS A 36 -3.99 12.23 9.21
CA HIS A 36 -4.45 10.89 8.88
C HIS A 36 -3.55 10.19 7.86
N ALA A 37 -3.19 10.86 6.77
CA ALA A 37 -2.25 10.32 5.78
C ALA A 37 -0.89 9.97 6.40
N SER A 38 -0.43 10.77 7.36
CA SER A 38 0.85 10.52 8.05
C SER A 38 0.79 9.30 8.97
N LEU A 39 -0.33 9.10 9.67
CA LEU A 39 -0.55 7.91 10.50
C LEU A 39 -0.64 6.64 9.66
N ILE A 40 -1.31 6.70 8.49
CA ILE A 40 -1.37 5.57 7.57
C ILE A 40 0.03 5.18 7.09
N ARG A 41 0.85 6.17 6.68
CA ARG A 41 2.26 5.94 6.31
C ARG A 41 3.06 5.34 7.45
N GLN A 42 2.95 5.89 8.65
CA GLN A 42 3.66 5.39 9.83
C GLN A 42 3.30 3.93 10.13
N ASN A 43 2.02 3.60 10.19
CA ASN A 43 1.56 2.24 10.47
C ASN A 43 2.06 1.24 9.41
N PHE A 44 2.05 1.64 8.14
CA PHE A 44 2.57 0.80 7.07
C PHE A 44 4.08 0.58 7.18
N TYR A 45 4.85 1.63 7.50
CA TYR A 45 6.29 1.54 7.69
C TYR A 45 6.65 0.72 8.92
N ASP A 46 5.96 0.90 10.06
CA ASP A 46 6.20 0.14 11.28
C ASP A 46 5.96 -1.36 11.05
N ALA A 47 4.85 -1.72 10.37
CA ALA A 47 4.56 -3.10 10.01
C ALA A 47 5.61 -3.69 9.05
N THR A 48 6.04 -2.92 8.06
CA THR A 48 7.07 -3.33 7.10
C THR A 48 8.43 -3.51 7.77
N GLN A 49 8.83 -2.59 8.66
CA GLN A 49 10.08 -2.67 9.41
C GLN A 49 10.10 -3.88 10.33
N HIS A 50 9.01 -4.13 11.07
CA HIS A 50 8.88 -5.31 11.91
C HIS A 50 9.05 -6.60 11.09
N MET A 51 8.43 -6.67 9.91
CA MET A 51 8.57 -7.82 9.02
C MET A 51 10.00 -7.99 8.49
N MET A 52 10.65 -6.89 8.08
CA MET A 52 12.03 -6.93 7.58
C MET A 52 13.02 -7.35 8.67
N LEU A 53 12.88 -6.82 9.89
CA LEU A 53 13.74 -7.18 11.02
C LEU A 53 13.58 -8.65 11.42
N HIS A 54 12.37 -9.20 11.36
CA HIS A 54 12.15 -10.63 11.61
C HIS A 54 12.97 -11.52 10.65
N GLY A 55 13.07 -11.12 9.37
CA GLY A 55 13.89 -11.82 8.38
C GLY A 55 15.40 -11.67 8.63
N VAL A 56 15.84 -10.59 9.27
CA VAL A 56 17.25 -10.40 9.68
C VAL A 56 17.58 -11.26 10.90
N GLU A 57 16.64 -11.40 11.83
CA GLU A 57 16.83 -12.13 13.09
C GLU A 57 16.79 -13.66 12.92
N SER A 58 16.07 -14.18 11.91
CA SER A 58 16.00 -15.61 11.62
C SER A 58 16.75 -15.98 10.36
N SER A 59 17.93 -16.59 10.53
CA SER A 59 18.73 -17.10 9.42
C SER A 59 18.01 -18.18 8.61
N GLU A 60 17.24 -19.03 9.28
CA GLU A 60 16.47 -20.13 8.69
C GLU A 60 15.32 -19.60 7.82
N PHE A 61 14.61 -18.58 8.31
CA PHE A 61 13.57 -17.94 7.52
C PHE A 61 14.15 -17.20 6.31
N ASN A 62 15.30 -16.54 6.48
CA ASN A 62 15.97 -15.87 5.36
C ASN A 62 16.42 -16.88 4.28
N GLU A 63 16.98 -18.02 4.67
CA GLU A 63 17.32 -19.10 3.73
C GLU A 63 16.08 -19.60 2.99
N LEU A 64 14.98 -19.87 3.71
CA LEU A 64 13.71 -20.27 3.13
C LEU A 64 13.18 -19.20 2.16
N PHE A 65 13.21 -17.92 2.53
CA PHE A 65 12.77 -16.81 1.70
C PHE A 65 13.59 -16.74 0.40
N ASN A 66 14.91 -16.88 0.48
CA ASN A 66 15.79 -16.90 -0.69
C ASN A 66 15.49 -18.08 -1.62
N ARG A 67 15.26 -19.28 -1.05
CA ARG A 67 14.84 -20.47 -1.82
C ARG A 67 13.48 -20.27 -2.49
N ALA A 68 12.53 -19.62 -1.82
CA ALA A 68 11.22 -19.33 -2.39
C ALA A 68 11.26 -18.32 -3.56
N TRP A 69 12.29 -17.46 -3.57
CA TRP A 69 12.61 -16.52 -4.63
C TRP A 69 13.51 -17.08 -5.73
N SER A 70 13.95 -18.34 -5.62
CA SER A 70 14.73 -19.02 -6.64
C SER A 70 13.85 -19.89 -7.56
N THR A 71 14.37 -20.21 -8.74
CA THR A 71 13.72 -21.13 -9.70
C THR A 71 14.01 -22.60 -9.42
N ASN A 72 15.08 -22.89 -8.67
CA ASN A 72 15.72 -24.21 -8.64
C ASN A 72 15.39 -25.04 -7.39
N ASP A 73 14.81 -24.44 -6.36
CA ASP A 73 14.53 -25.14 -5.11
C ASP A 73 13.07 -25.59 -4.96
N SER A 74 12.90 -26.80 -4.45
CA SER A 74 11.60 -27.28 -3.98
C SER A 74 11.42 -26.95 -2.50
N LEU A 75 10.27 -26.37 -2.17
CA LEU A 75 9.82 -26.19 -0.79
C LEU A 75 8.96 -27.38 -0.35
N THR A 76 9.16 -27.83 0.89
CA THR A 76 8.25 -28.75 1.59
C THR A 76 6.88 -28.11 1.83
N ASP A 77 5.86 -28.91 2.14
CA ASP A 77 4.51 -28.39 2.40
C ASP A 77 4.45 -27.38 3.57
N SER A 78 5.27 -27.61 4.60
CA SER A 78 5.40 -26.69 5.74
C SER A 78 6.03 -25.36 5.30
N GLU A 79 7.12 -25.42 4.54
CA GLU A 79 7.80 -24.25 3.98
C GLU A 79 6.91 -23.44 3.04
N ARG A 80 6.14 -24.14 2.18
CA ARG A 80 5.12 -23.51 1.31
C ARG A 80 4.09 -22.75 2.13
N THR A 81 3.62 -23.34 3.22
CA THR A 81 2.66 -22.69 4.13
C THR A 81 3.26 -21.44 4.79
N GLN A 82 4.53 -21.50 5.20
CA GLN A 82 5.24 -20.35 5.79
C GLN A 82 5.38 -19.21 4.78
N ILE A 83 5.82 -19.50 3.56
CA ILE A 83 5.94 -18.50 2.47
C ILE A 83 4.56 -17.93 2.12
N TRP A 84 3.54 -18.77 2.02
CA TRP A 84 2.18 -18.32 1.73
C TRP A 84 1.67 -17.35 2.80
N ARG A 85 1.83 -17.67 4.09
CA ARG A 85 1.45 -16.77 5.20
C ARG A 85 2.24 -15.46 5.20
N HIS A 86 3.54 -15.56 4.94
CA HIS A 86 4.41 -14.38 4.87
C HIS A 86 3.98 -13.45 3.74
N MET A 87 3.77 -13.99 2.53
CA MET A 87 3.29 -13.21 1.40
C MET A 87 1.89 -12.66 1.65
N GLN A 88 1.00 -13.43 2.28
CA GLN A 88 -0.32 -12.96 2.67
C GLN A 88 -0.22 -11.70 3.54
N ALA A 89 0.65 -11.71 4.56
CA ALA A 89 0.86 -10.53 5.42
C ALA A 89 1.34 -9.31 4.63
N ILE A 90 2.27 -9.50 3.68
CA ILE A 90 2.77 -8.45 2.79
C ILE A 90 1.61 -7.84 2.00
N PHE A 91 0.88 -8.66 1.25
CA PHE A 91 -0.16 -8.18 0.34
C PHE A 91 -1.38 -7.62 1.09
N MET A 92 -1.68 -8.10 2.29
CA MET A 92 -2.69 -7.47 3.16
C MET A 92 -2.31 -6.03 3.53
N GLY A 93 -1.04 -5.78 3.86
CA GLY A 93 -0.55 -4.42 4.10
C GLY A 93 -0.70 -3.52 2.89
N TYR A 94 -0.31 -4.02 1.71
CA TYR A 94 -0.45 -3.27 0.46
C TYR A 94 -1.89 -3.05 0.04
N GLN A 95 -2.80 -4.02 0.25
CA GLN A 95 -4.22 -3.82 -0.02
C GLN A 95 -4.78 -2.72 0.87
N GLY A 96 -4.50 -2.75 2.17
CA GLY A 96 -4.93 -1.70 3.09
C GLY A 96 -4.42 -0.32 2.64
N PHE A 97 -3.16 -0.23 2.21
CA PHE A 97 -2.60 1.01 1.67
C PHE A 97 -3.27 1.46 0.36
N PHE A 98 -3.56 0.52 -0.54
CA PHE A 98 -4.27 0.76 -1.80
C PHE A 98 -5.70 1.27 -1.57
N GLU A 99 -6.43 0.68 -0.62
CA GLU A 99 -7.77 1.10 -0.24
C GLU A 99 -7.77 2.55 0.29
N GLN A 100 -6.76 2.92 1.08
CA GLN A 100 -6.60 4.31 1.57
C GLN A 100 -6.24 5.29 0.46
N TYR A 101 -5.53 4.85 -0.58
CA TYR A 101 -5.33 5.64 -1.80
C TYR A 101 -6.63 5.81 -2.58
N LYS A 102 -7.38 4.71 -2.79
CA LYS A 102 -8.66 4.73 -3.51
C LYS A 102 -9.73 5.58 -2.82
N SER A 103 -9.68 5.69 -1.50
CA SER A 103 -10.58 6.56 -0.72
C SER A 103 -10.21 8.05 -0.78
N GLY A 104 -9.02 8.40 -1.31
CA GLY A 104 -8.47 9.76 -1.32
C GLY A 104 -7.79 10.17 -0.01
N ALA A 105 -7.68 9.27 0.98
CA ALA A 105 -6.96 9.53 2.22
C ALA A 105 -5.44 9.57 2.02
N LEU A 106 -4.94 8.86 1.01
CA LEU A 106 -3.54 8.95 0.56
C LEU A 106 -3.43 9.59 -0.82
N PRO A 107 -2.51 10.56 -1.01
CA PRO A 107 -2.15 11.08 -2.31
C PRO A 107 -1.65 10.01 -3.29
N GLU A 108 -1.86 10.24 -4.59
CA GLU A 108 -1.38 9.32 -5.64
C GLU A 108 0.12 9.04 -5.58
N GLN A 109 0.93 10.02 -5.19
CA GLN A 109 2.39 9.85 -5.08
C GLN A 109 2.77 8.75 -4.07
N ASP A 110 1.98 8.54 -3.01
CA ASP A 110 2.24 7.51 -2.01
C ASP A 110 1.99 6.13 -2.62
N TRP A 111 0.89 5.96 -3.37
CA TRP A 111 0.63 4.72 -4.09
C TRP A 111 1.62 4.49 -5.24
N ALA A 112 2.02 5.54 -5.95
CA ALA A 112 3.02 5.44 -7.02
C ALA A 112 4.38 4.92 -6.51
N LEU A 113 4.76 5.25 -5.27
CA LEU A 113 5.93 4.66 -4.64
C LEU A 113 5.72 3.16 -4.36
N MET A 114 4.56 2.78 -3.80
CA MET A 114 4.24 1.37 -3.53
C MET A 114 4.21 0.54 -4.82
N ARG A 115 3.67 1.07 -5.92
CA ARG A 115 3.72 0.43 -7.25
C ARG A 115 5.15 0.06 -7.65
N LYS A 116 6.12 0.96 -7.45
CA LYS A 116 7.53 0.69 -7.77
C LYS A 116 8.07 -0.46 -6.95
N ILE A 117 7.80 -0.48 -5.64
CA ILE A 117 8.25 -1.55 -4.72
C ILE A 117 7.58 -2.88 -5.07
N LEU A 118 6.28 -2.88 -5.34
CA LEU A 118 5.55 -4.08 -5.77
C LEU A 118 6.02 -4.58 -7.14
N THR A 119 6.43 -3.68 -8.05
CA THR A 119 6.98 -4.08 -9.34
C THR A 119 8.30 -4.84 -9.15
N THR A 120 9.18 -4.41 -8.23
CA THR A 120 10.45 -5.11 -8.00
C THR A 120 10.26 -6.51 -7.45
N PHE A 121 9.18 -6.76 -6.68
CA PHE A 121 8.79 -8.10 -6.22
C PHE A 121 8.63 -9.10 -7.37
N TRP A 122 8.11 -8.62 -8.51
CA TRP A 122 7.87 -9.42 -9.70
C TRP A 122 9.06 -9.49 -10.65
N LEU A 123 10.17 -8.79 -10.40
CA LEU A 123 11.36 -8.87 -11.25
C LEU A 123 12.14 -10.17 -11.06
N ALA A 124 12.13 -10.75 -9.86
CA ALA A 124 12.71 -12.06 -9.60
C ALA A 124 11.80 -13.20 -10.09
N ASP A 125 12.37 -14.28 -10.64
CA ASP A 125 11.62 -15.49 -10.97
C ASP A 125 11.75 -16.52 -9.85
N GLY A 126 10.72 -16.62 -9.02
CA GLY A 126 10.72 -17.48 -7.84
C GLY A 126 9.56 -18.45 -7.91
N LYS A 127 9.84 -19.75 -7.95
CA LYS A 127 8.77 -20.76 -8.06
C LYS A 127 7.84 -20.70 -6.85
N GLY A 128 8.41 -20.69 -5.65
CA GLY A 128 7.64 -20.68 -4.40
C GLY A 128 6.77 -19.43 -4.25
N LYS A 129 7.31 -18.24 -4.57
CA LYS A 129 6.52 -17.00 -4.51
C LYS A 129 5.40 -16.95 -5.55
N ASN A 130 5.66 -17.44 -6.76
CA ASN A 130 4.68 -17.43 -7.84
C ASN A 130 3.49 -18.36 -7.51
N GLU A 131 3.79 -19.57 -7.00
CA GLU A 131 2.78 -20.53 -6.54
C GLU A 131 1.95 -19.97 -5.37
N ALA A 132 2.61 -19.33 -4.38
CA ALA A 132 1.91 -18.70 -3.26
C ALA A 132 0.98 -17.56 -3.72
N TRP A 133 1.40 -16.72 -4.67
CA TRP A 133 0.54 -15.70 -5.26
C TRP A 133 -0.67 -16.29 -5.97
N GLU A 134 -0.47 -17.32 -6.80
CA GLU A 134 -1.55 -17.95 -7.56
C GLU A 134 -2.64 -18.53 -6.64
N LEU A 135 -2.25 -19.11 -5.51
CA LEU A 135 -3.20 -19.59 -4.50
C LEU A 135 -4.02 -18.44 -3.90
N MET A 136 -3.39 -17.30 -3.60
CA MET A 136 -4.08 -16.14 -3.03
C MET A 136 -5.00 -15.44 -4.04
N SER A 137 -4.54 -15.22 -5.26
CA SER A 137 -5.30 -14.51 -6.29
C SER A 137 -6.50 -15.34 -6.75
N ARG A 138 -6.32 -16.63 -7.03
CA ARG A 138 -7.43 -17.53 -7.41
C ARG A 138 -8.42 -17.77 -6.28
N GLY A 139 -7.93 -17.80 -5.04
CA GLY A 139 -8.79 -17.91 -3.86
C GLY A 139 -9.63 -16.66 -3.59
N ARG A 140 -9.44 -15.56 -4.34
CA ARG A 140 -10.06 -14.25 -4.11
C ARG A 140 -9.90 -13.77 -2.66
N PHE A 141 -8.70 -13.96 -2.11
CA PHE A 141 -8.35 -13.49 -0.77
C PHE A 141 -8.29 -11.96 -0.66
N PHE A 142 -8.16 -11.28 -1.80
CA PHE A 142 -8.03 -9.84 -1.91
C PHE A 142 -9.20 -9.25 -2.72
N ASN A 143 -9.43 -7.95 -2.57
CA ASN A 143 -10.46 -7.22 -3.31
C ASN A 143 -10.14 -7.22 -4.81
N GLU A 144 -11.18 -7.25 -5.66
CA GLU A 144 -11.01 -7.36 -7.12
C GLU A 144 -10.19 -6.21 -7.70
N ASP A 145 -10.45 -4.96 -7.31
CA ASP A 145 -9.67 -3.79 -7.75
C ASP A 145 -8.18 -3.94 -7.41
N PHE A 146 -7.84 -4.52 -6.26
CA PHE A 146 -6.46 -4.73 -5.86
C PHE A 146 -5.82 -5.86 -6.65
N LEU A 147 -6.54 -6.96 -6.90
CA LEU A 147 -6.05 -8.05 -7.74
C LEU A 147 -5.72 -7.56 -9.16
N VAL A 148 -6.62 -6.80 -9.77
CA VAL A 148 -6.42 -6.19 -11.10
C VAL A 148 -5.19 -5.29 -11.12
N GLU A 149 -5.02 -4.48 -10.07
CA GLU A 149 -3.87 -3.59 -9.93
C GLU A 149 -2.55 -4.38 -9.81
N ILE A 150 -2.49 -5.43 -8.98
CA ILE A 150 -1.27 -6.23 -8.83
C ILE A 150 -0.95 -7.03 -10.10
N ASP A 151 -1.97 -7.59 -10.77
CA ASP A 151 -1.77 -8.34 -12.01
C ASP A 151 -1.22 -7.43 -13.12
N SER A 152 -1.69 -6.18 -13.22
CA SER A 152 -1.12 -5.15 -14.11
C SER A 152 0.36 -4.89 -13.82
N LEU A 153 0.74 -4.72 -12.54
CA LEU A 153 2.14 -4.52 -12.15
C LEU A 153 3.01 -5.75 -12.48
N LYS A 154 2.47 -6.95 -12.28
CA LYS A 154 3.13 -8.22 -12.59
C LYS A 154 3.37 -8.37 -14.09
N GLU A 155 2.38 -8.09 -14.92
CA GLU A 155 2.51 -8.10 -16.38
C GLU A 155 3.59 -7.13 -16.86
N GLY A 156 3.58 -5.90 -16.34
CA GLY A 156 4.60 -4.89 -16.66
C GLY A 156 6.01 -5.33 -16.27
N ALA A 157 6.17 -5.93 -15.09
CA ALA A 157 7.46 -6.46 -14.63
C ALA A 157 7.97 -7.62 -15.53
N MET A 158 7.07 -8.52 -15.96
CA MET A 158 7.41 -9.62 -16.87
C MET A 158 7.86 -9.11 -18.24
N GLN A 159 7.13 -8.14 -18.80
CA GLN A 159 7.51 -7.51 -20.07
C GLN A 159 8.88 -6.82 -19.96
N PHE A 160 9.14 -6.11 -18.87
CA PHE A 160 10.43 -5.48 -18.64
C PHE A 160 11.56 -6.51 -18.54
N ARG A 161 11.35 -7.62 -17.82
CA ARG A 161 12.33 -8.71 -17.74
C ARG A 161 12.63 -9.30 -19.12
N GLN A 162 11.60 -9.59 -19.90
CA GLN A 162 11.76 -10.10 -21.27
C GLN A 162 12.60 -9.14 -22.14
N GLN A 163 12.36 -7.84 -22.05
CA GLN A 163 13.14 -6.85 -22.79
C GLN A 163 14.61 -6.80 -22.35
N LEU A 164 14.93 -7.07 -21.08
CA LEU A 164 16.31 -7.15 -20.60
C LEU A 164 16.99 -8.41 -21.13
N GLU A 165 16.30 -9.55 -21.10
CA GLU A 165 16.79 -10.82 -21.64
C GLU A 165 17.09 -10.71 -23.15
N GLU A 166 16.19 -10.08 -23.92
CA GLU A 166 16.38 -9.79 -25.35
C GLU A 166 17.61 -8.90 -25.62
N ARG A 167 18.00 -8.06 -24.65
CA ARG A 167 19.19 -7.20 -24.70
C ARG A 167 20.45 -7.89 -24.15
N GLY A 168 20.37 -9.15 -23.75
CA GLY A 168 21.48 -9.90 -23.16
C GLY A 168 21.86 -9.40 -21.75
N LEU A 169 20.98 -8.68 -21.07
CA LEU A 169 21.16 -8.22 -19.70
C LEU A 169 20.41 -9.16 -18.76
N GLN A 170 21.12 -9.74 -17.78
CA GLN A 170 20.51 -10.51 -16.70
C GLN A 170 20.35 -9.60 -15.47
N LEU A 171 19.21 -9.73 -14.79
CA LEU A 171 18.93 -9.10 -13.49
C LEU A 171 19.59 -9.86 -12.34
#